data_AF-A0A4V1SBM4-F1
#
_entry.id   AF-A0A4V1SBM4-F1
#
_cell.length_a   1.000
_cell.length_b   1.000
_cell.length_c   1.000
_cell.angle_alpha   90.00
_cell.angle_beta   90.00
_cell.angle_gamma   90.00
#
_symmetry.space_group_name_H-M   'P 1'
#
loop_
_entity.id
_entity.type
_entity.pdbx_description
1 polymer ?
#
loop_
_entity_poly.entity_id
_entity_poly.type
_entity_poly.pdbx_seq_one_letter_code
_entity_poly.pdbx_strand_id
1 'polypeptide(L)'
;MKIRFPILARLGFLAIAVLGSMTASRAAGVLDQLRKNATDEIELADTQAMFKRAELGQKYAAALEALEKTLATAGQLDVIVNVREERQAVTTTGEVTNHQDKPLVELRAKYLKSMEGIDAGMRASRGKVVESLSKKIREQESILTKAGKVEEALELRKEGGQLMLQLSGGSNADSVAFADDPRSSGSPDLKSLEKIKLPPEQPPVSENPFAIKGPWVTAMTVPTAKQKIREPITVGHREENKWATIVVSPHSIWSGAKRGKVHMAAGTFIATKSRFENLELGADHANRFYFANCAFTNCTFPKVGWWHDGGWFWAKHYFENCYFKGSYAKNLVHQWNGLRADTCVFEDVEFPTFRWNQHQPADFVNDKWLKVVNSRFVKCKIPLSFLLLTRDCIFENCVISADIDRGDDAEITKPIE
;
A
#
# COMPACT_ATOMS: atom_id res chain seq x y z
N MET A 1 52.13 -11.53 -21.27
CA MET A 1 51.27 -10.79 -22.22
C MET A 1 50.19 -10.08 -21.43
N LYS A 2 50.27 -8.74 -21.32
CA LYS A 2 49.29 -7.90 -20.62
C LYS A 2 48.35 -7.30 -21.66
N ILE A 3 47.11 -7.75 -21.70
CA ILE A 3 46.06 -7.18 -22.54
C ILE A 3 45.36 -6.10 -21.70
N ARG A 4 45.54 -4.85 -22.12
CA ARG A 4 44.87 -3.67 -21.56
C ARG A 4 43.46 -3.59 -22.15
N PHE A 5 42.43 -3.52 -21.30
CA PHE A 5 41.09 -3.08 -21.70
C PHE A 5 40.96 -1.57 -21.46
N PRO A 6 40.29 -0.83 -22.35
CA PRO A 6 40.30 0.63 -22.34
C PRO A 6 39.31 1.21 -21.32
N ILE A 7 39.76 2.31 -20.74
CA ILE A 7 39.02 3.27 -19.92
C ILE A 7 37.96 3.92 -20.83
N LEU A 8 36.68 3.66 -20.56
CA LEU A 8 35.59 4.43 -21.15
C LEU A 8 35.57 5.82 -20.50
N ALA A 9 35.82 6.80 -21.36
CA ALA A 9 35.96 8.20 -21.05
C ALA A 9 34.67 8.82 -20.50
N ARG A 10 34.86 9.77 -19.59
CA ARG A 10 33.88 10.75 -19.15
C ARG A 10 33.26 11.46 -20.36
N LEU A 11 31.98 11.21 -20.62
CA LEU A 11 31.17 12.07 -21.47
C LEU A 11 30.78 13.31 -20.65
N GLY A 12 31.42 14.43 -20.99
CA GLY A 12 31.09 15.74 -20.47
C GLY A 12 29.69 16.16 -20.90
N PHE A 13 28.97 16.76 -19.96
CA PHE A 13 27.74 17.49 -20.20
C PHE A 13 27.99 18.58 -21.26
N LEU A 14 27.46 18.40 -22.46
CA LEU A 14 27.36 19.45 -23.45
C LEU A 14 26.16 20.33 -23.07
N ALA A 15 26.43 21.52 -22.53
CA ALA A 15 25.42 22.56 -22.35
C ALA A 15 25.14 23.19 -23.72
N ILE A 16 24.09 22.73 -24.40
CA ILE A 16 23.60 23.38 -25.61
C ILE A 16 22.63 24.49 -25.19
N ALA A 17 23.11 25.73 -25.23
CA ALA A 17 22.27 26.92 -25.15
C ALA A 17 21.63 27.18 -26.51
N VAL A 18 20.35 26.80 -26.68
CA VAL A 18 19.53 27.22 -27.82
C VAL A 18 18.64 28.38 -27.36
N LEU A 19 19.10 29.60 -27.60
CA LEU A 19 18.27 30.80 -27.60
C LEU A 19 17.83 31.07 -29.04
N GLY A 20 16.67 30.53 -29.41
CA GLY A 20 16.02 30.79 -30.69
C GLY A 20 14.52 30.92 -30.49
N SER A 21 13.93 32.00 -30.98
CA SER A 21 12.50 32.36 -30.93
C SER A 21 11.60 31.24 -31.49
N MET A 22 10.61 30.78 -30.72
CA MET A 22 9.52 29.95 -31.23
C MET A 22 8.20 30.42 -30.65
N THR A 23 7.27 30.58 -31.58
CA THR A 23 5.87 30.93 -31.43
C THR A 23 5.05 29.70 -31.03
N ALA A 24 4.19 29.89 -30.03
CA ALA A 24 2.94 29.19 -29.70
C ALA A 24 2.75 27.64 -29.75
N SER A 25 3.74 26.79 -30.08
CA SER A 25 3.62 25.31 -29.95
C SER A 25 4.52 24.68 -28.87
N ARG A 26 5.05 25.48 -27.94
CA ARG A 26 6.23 25.13 -27.12
C ARG A 26 6.00 24.18 -25.94
N ALA A 27 4.86 24.22 -25.25
CA ALA A 27 4.71 23.49 -23.98
C ALA A 27 4.69 21.96 -24.17
N ALA A 28 3.88 21.47 -25.12
CA ALA A 28 3.80 20.05 -25.46
C ALA A 28 5.15 19.50 -25.97
N GLY A 29 5.85 20.24 -26.83
CA GLY A 29 7.17 19.82 -27.35
C GLY A 29 8.25 19.74 -26.27
N VAL A 30 8.20 20.62 -25.26
CA VAL A 30 9.10 20.56 -24.10
C VAL A 30 8.80 19.35 -23.24
N LEU A 31 7.52 19.05 -22.97
CA LEU A 31 7.13 17.91 -22.14
C LEU A 31 7.44 16.58 -22.83
N ASP A 32 7.25 16.47 -24.14
CA ASP A 32 7.62 15.26 -24.90
C ASP A 32 9.13 15.02 -24.89
N GLN A 33 9.94 16.08 -25.01
CA GLN A 33 11.39 15.96 -24.89
C GLN A 33 11.82 15.54 -23.47
N LEU A 34 11.19 16.10 -22.44
CA LEU A 34 11.44 15.72 -21.05
C LEU A 34 11.03 14.27 -20.77
N ARG A 35 9.87 13.85 -21.29
CA ARG A 35 9.38 12.46 -21.22
C ARG A 35 10.36 11.50 -21.88
N LYS A 36 10.80 11.80 -23.10
CA LYS A 36 11.74 10.96 -23.83
C LYS A 36 13.05 10.78 -23.06
N ASN A 37 13.67 11.90 -22.64
CA ASN A 37 14.92 11.85 -21.89
C ASN A 37 14.78 11.06 -20.58
N ALA A 38 13.69 11.27 -19.83
CA ALA A 38 13.46 10.56 -18.57
C ALA A 38 13.21 9.05 -18.79
N THR A 39 12.52 8.69 -19.87
CA THR A 39 12.28 7.29 -20.24
C THR A 39 13.60 6.61 -20.62
N ASP A 40 14.41 7.25 -21.48
CA ASP A 40 15.73 6.73 -21.89
C ASP A 40 16.66 6.52 -20.68
N GLU A 41 16.68 7.45 -19.72
CA GLU A 41 17.49 7.32 -18.49
C GLU A 41 17.01 6.16 -17.59
N ILE A 42 15.70 5.93 -17.51
CA ILE A 42 15.12 4.82 -16.73
C ILE A 42 15.38 3.48 -17.43
N GLU A 43 15.21 3.40 -18.76
CA GLU A 43 15.51 2.20 -19.53
C GLU A 43 16.98 1.80 -19.40
N LEU A 44 17.89 2.78 -19.38
CA LEU A 44 19.31 2.53 -19.13
C LEU A 44 19.54 1.97 -17.72
N ALA A 45 18.90 2.54 -16.70
CA ALA A 45 19.01 2.06 -15.33
C ALA A 45 18.44 0.64 -15.15
N ASP A 46 17.31 0.35 -15.79
CA ASP A 46 16.66 -0.96 -15.77
C ASP A 46 17.53 -2.02 -16.47
N THR A 47 18.10 -1.67 -17.63
CA THR A 47 19.04 -2.53 -18.36
C THR A 47 20.28 -2.85 -17.53
N GLN A 48 20.86 -1.85 -16.86
CA GLN A 48 22.01 -2.06 -15.96
C GLN A 48 21.64 -2.95 -14.76
N ALA A 49 20.46 -2.78 -14.18
CA ALA A 49 19.98 -3.61 -13.09
C ALA A 49 19.76 -5.06 -13.56
N MET A 50 19.21 -5.26 -14.76
CA MET A 50 19.03 -6.59 -15.36
C MET A 50 20.37 -7.31 -15.52
N PHE A 51 21.41 -6.63 -16.04
CA PHE A 51 22.75 -7.22 -16.15
C PHE A 51 23.34 -7.59 -14.77
N LYS A 52 23.20 -6.72 -13.77
CA LYS A 52 23.66 -7.01 -12.39
C LYS A 52 22.93 -8.21 -11.77
N ARG A 53 21.62 -8.33 -12.01
CA ARG A 53 20.83 -9.49 -11.54
C ARG A 53 21.29 -10.78 -12.22
N ALA A 54 21.52 -10.74 -13.54
CA ALA A 54 22.03 -11.90 -14.28
C ALA A 54 23.43 -12.32 -13.79
N GLU A 55 24.34 -11.36 -13.60
CA GLU A 55 25.69 -11.61 -13.05
C GLU A 55 25.62 -12.20 -11.64
N LEU A 56 24.75 -11.66 -10.78
CA LEU A 56 24.54 -12.18 -9.43
C LEU A 56 23.97 -13.60 -9.44
N GLY A 57 23.01 -13.88 -10.34
CA GLY A 57 22.45 -15.22 -10.53
C GLY A 57 23.51 -16.24 -10.95
N GLN A 58 24.41 -15.87 -11.86
CA GLN A 58 25.55 -16.71 -12.25
C GLN A 58 26.51 -16.98 -11.08
N LYS A 59 26.85 -15.93 -10.30
CA LYS A 59 27.69 -16.08 -9.10
C LYS A 59 27.04 -16.99 -8.07
N TYR A 60 25.72 -16.89 -7.90
CA TYR A 60 24.97 -17.73 -6.97
C TYR A 60 24.93 -19.20 -7.41
N ALA A 61 24.66 -19.45 -8.69
CA ALA A 61 24.68 -20.80 -9.26
C ALA A 61 26.06 -21.48 -9.11
N ALA A 62 27.15 -20.73 -9.34
CA ALA A 62 28.51 -21.23 -9.11
C ALA A 62 28.78 -21.54 -7.63
N ALA A 63 28.27 -20.72 -6.71
CA ALA A 63 28.40 -20.96 -5.28
C ALA A 63 27.60 -22.19 -4.82
N LEU A 64 26.42 -22.45 -5.40
CA LEU A 64 25.65 -23.67 -5.19
C LEU A 64 26.40 -24.91 -5.69
N GLU A 65 27.07 -24.84 -6.85
CA GLU A 65 27.91 -25.93 -7.34
C GLU A 65 29.11 -26.23 -6.41
N ALA A 66 29.74 -25.20 -5.86
CA ALA A 66 30.82 -25.38 -4.88
C ALA A 66 30.30 -26.01 -3.57
N LEU A 67 29.10 -25.61 -3.13
CA LEU A 67 28.44 -26.21 -1.97
C LEU A 67 28.12 -27.69 -2.22
N GLU A 68 27.59 -28.03 -3.39
CA GLU A 68 27.32 -29.40 -3.82
C GLU A 68 28.56 -30.31 -3.69
N LYS A 69 29.72 -29.85 -4.18
CA LYS A 69 30.99 -30.59 -4.09
C LYS A 69 31.44 -30.82 -2.63
N THR A 70 31.22 -29.83 -1.77
CA THR A 70 31.52 -29.92 -0.34
C THR A 70 30.63 -30.95 0.35
N LEU A 71 29.32 -30.91 0.08
CA LEU A 71 28.33 -31.85 0.64
C LEU A 71 28.55 -33.28 0.13
N ALA A 72 28.98 -33.46 -1.11
CA ALA A 72 29.33 -34.76 -1.69
C ALA A 72 30.49 -35.41 -0.93
N THR A 73 31.51 -34.63 -0.58
CA THR A 73 32.64 -35.11 0.24
C THR A 73 32.21 -35.51 1.65
N ALA A 74 31.17 -34.85 2.18
CA ALA A 74 30.58 -35.13 3.49
C ALA A 74 29.50 -36.24 3.49
N GLY A 75 29.15 -36.80 2.32
CA GLY A 75 28.14 -37.85 2.20
C GLY A 75 26.69 -37.40 2.48
N GLN A 76 26.36 -36.12 2.31
CA GLN A 76 25.04 -35.56 2.64
C GLN A 76 24.09 -35.54 1.44
N LEU A 77 23.56 -36.72 1.07
CA LEU A 77 22.75 -36.89 -0.15
C LEU A 77 21.49 -36.00 -0.21
N ASP A 78 20.71 -35.93 0.86
CA ASP A 78 19.45 -35.19 0.87
C ASP A 78 19.66 -33.69 0.62
N VAL A 79 20.72 -33.12 1.22
CA VAL A 79 21.08 -31.70 1.03
C VAL A 79 21.56 -31.44 -0.40
N ILE A 80 22.28 -32.41 -1.01
CA ILE A 80 22.74 -32.30 -2.40
C ILE A 80 21.56 -32.21 -3.38
N VAL A 81 20.50 -32.99 -3.15
CA VAL A 81 19.29 -32.95 -3.99
C VAL A 81 18.66 -31.56 -3.93
N ASN A 82 18.45 -31.03 -2.71
CA ASN A 82 17.88 -29.69 -2.51
C ASN A 82 18.74 -28.57 -3.13
N VAL A 83 20.07 -28.66 -3.04
CA VAL A 83 21.00 -27.71 -3.66
C VAL A 83 20.90 -27.74 -5.20
N ARG A 84 20.70 -28.93 -5.80
CA ARG A 84 20.52 -29.07 -7.25
C ARG A 84 19.19 -28.48 -7.72
N GLU A 85 18.11 -28.74 -6.98
CA GLU A 85 16.80 -28.16 -7.24
C GLU A 85 16.85 -26.63 -7.20
N GLU A 86 17.51 -26.06 -6.19
CA GLU A 86 17.68 -24.61 -6.10
C GLU A 86 18.54 -24.02 -7.21
N ARG A 87 19.64 -24.69 -7.57
CA ARG A 87 20.45 -24.25 -8.70
C ARG A 87 19.64 -24.22 -9.99
N GLN A 88 18.82 -25.25 -10.23
CA GLN A 88 17.96 -25.33 -11.42
C GLN A 88 16.86 -24.26 -11.41
N ALA A 89 16.25 -24.00 -10.25
CA ALA A 89 15.26 -22.94 -10.10
C ALA A 89 15.89 -21.56 -10.43
N VAL A 90 17.04 -21.25 -9.84
CA VAL A 90 17.74 -19.96 -10.08
C VAL A 90 18.14 -19.80 -11.54
N THR A 91 18.63 -20.85 -12.21
CA THR A 91 19.03 -20.74 -13.62
C THR A 91 17.86 -20.66 -14.59
N THR A 92 16.71 -21.25 -14.25
CA THR A 92 15.54 -21.32 -15.14
C THR A 92 14.60 -20.15 -14.93
N THR A 93 14.27 -19.84 -13.67
CA THR A 93 13.26 -18.83 -13.30
C THR A 93 13.88 -17.61 -12.62
N GLY A 94 15.10 -17.71 -12.11
CA GLY A 94 15.70 -16.67 -11.26
C GLY A 94 15.19 -16.69 -9.82
N GLU A 95 14.36 -17.67 -9.44
CA GLU A 95 13.78 -17.78 -8.11
C GLU A 95 14.53 -18.78 -7.24
N VAL A 96 14.48 -18.56 -5.93
CA VAL A 96 15.06 -19.45 -4.91
C VAL A 96 14.00 -20.40 -4.36
N THR A 97 14.41 -21.55 -3.84
CA THR A 97 13.50 -22.53 -3.25
C THR A 97 13.25 -22.25 -1.76
N ASN A 98 12.40 -23.07 -1.13
CA ASN A 98 12.07 -22.97 0.29
C ASN A 98 12.73 -24.03 1.17
N HIS A 99 13.77 -24.74 0.67
CA HIS A 99 14.49 -25.73 1.48
C HIS A 99 15.15 -25.07 2.70
N GLN A 100 15.18 -25.78 3.83
CA GLN A 100 15.61 -25.27 5.13
C GLN A 100 17.01 -25.75 5.55
N ASP A 101 17.75 -26.36 4.63
CA ASP A 101 19.10 -26.83 4.92
C ASP A 101 20.00 -25.63 5.27
N LYS A 102 20.57 -25.66 6.48
CA LYS A 102 21.38 -24.57 7.03
C LYS A 102 22.40 -23.99 6.02
N PRO A 103 23.26 -24.78 5.35
CA PRO A 103 24.24 -24.22 4.42
C PRO A 103 23.60 -23.55 3.18
N LEU A 104 22.44 -24.04 2.75
CA LEU A 104 21.69 -23.47 1.62
C LEU A 104 21.00 -22.16 2.01
N VAL A 105 20.36 -22.13 3.19
CA VAL A 105 19.72 -20.94 3.75
C VAL A 105 20.72 -19.79 3.93
N GLU A 106 21.91 -20.09 4.45
CA GLU A 106 22.97 -19.08 4.61
C GLU A 106 23.43 -18.49 3.26
N LEU A 107 23.56 -19.33 2.23
CA LEU A 107 23.92 -18.88 0.88
C LEU A 107 22.79 -18.03 0.27
N ARG A 108 21.54 -18.49 0.41
CA ARG A 108 20.34 -17.81 -0.08
C ARG A 108 20.17 -16.43 0.55
N ALA A 109 20.39 -16.32 1.85
CA ALA A 109 20.31 -15.03 2.55
C ALA A 109 21.30 -14.00 1.98
N LYS A 110 22.52 -14.42 1.63
CA LYS A 110 23.52 -13.53 0.98
C LYS A 110 23.08 -13.12 -0.42
N TYR A 111 22.49 -14.03 -1.18
CA TYR A 111 21.97 -13.75 -2.52
C TYR A 111 20.80 -12.76 -2.47
N LEU A 112 19.80 -13.03 -1.63
CA LEU A 112 18.62 -12.16 -1.47
C LEU A 112 19.00 -10.76 -0.98
N LYS A 113 19.90 -10.65 0.00
CA LYS A 113 20.43 -9.34 0.44
C LYS A 113 21.14 -8.58 -0.68
N SER A 114 21.83 -9.28 -1.57
CA SER A 114 22.49 -8.64 -2.72
C SER A 114 21.47 -8.21 -3.78
N MET A 115 20.41 -8.99 -4.00
CA MET A 115 19.28 -8.63 -4.84
C MET A 115 18.57 -7.37 -4.33
N GLU A 116 18.28 -7.29 -3.02
CA GLU A 116 17.72 -6.09 -2.39
C GLU A 116 18.58 -4.84 -2.65
N GLY A 117 19.91 -4.98 -2.61
CA GLY A 117 20.83 -3.90 -2.93
C GLY A 117 20.73 -3.42 -4.38
N ILE A 118 20.52 -4.33 -5.34
CA ILE A 118 20.30 -3.97 -6.76
C ILE A 118 18.97 -3.23 -6.90
N ASP A 119 17.91 -3.71 -6.23
CA ASP A 119 16.58 -3.11 -6.28
C ASP A 119 16.53 -1.73 -5.61
N ALA A 120 17.25 -1.55 -4.50
CA ALA A 120 17.43 -0.26 -3.87
C ALA A 120 18.20 0.71 -4.79
N GLY A 121 19.24 0.23 -5.47
CA GLY A 121 19.99 1.00 -6.45
C GLY A 121 19.13 1.46 -7.63
N MET A 122 18.31 0.58 -8.20
CA MET A 122 17.35 0.91 -9.26
C MET A 122 16.35 1.98 -8.79
N ARG A 123 15.75 1.78 -7.60
CA ARG A 123 14.83 2.76 -7.01
C ARG A 123 15.49 4.13 -6.80
N ALA A 124 16.74 4.16 -6.33
CA ALA A 124 17.49 5.39 -6.15
C ALA A 124 17.78 6.09 -7.50
N SER A 125 18.13 5.34 -8.55
CA SER A 125 18.33 5.90 -9.90
C SER A 125 17.04 6.50 -10.44
N ARG A 126 15.91 5.79 -10.36
CA ARG A 126 14.59 6.31 -10.77
C ARG A 126 14.21 7.57 -9.99
N GLY A 127 14.46 7.59 -8.68
CA GLY A 127 14.27 8.77 -7.83
C GLY A 127 15.02 10.01 -8.34
N LYS A 128 16.30 9.85 -8.74
CA LYS A 128 17.10 10.94 -9.32
C LYS A 128 16.55 11.46 -10.65
N VAL A 129 16.07 10.57 -11.52
CA VAL A 129 15.45 10.97 -12.80
C VAL A 129 14.20 11.81 -12.53
N VAL A 130 13.35 11.35 -11.61
CA VAL A 130 12.12 12.06 -11.21
C VAL A 130 12.42 13.42 -10.58
N GLU A 131 13.43 13.52 -9.72
CA GLU A 131 13.87 14.79 -9.12
C GLU A 131 14.37 15.77 -10.19
N SER A 132 15.21 15.30 -11.11
CA SER A 132 15.70 16.08 -12.26
C SER A 132 14.57 16.57 -13.15
N LEU A 133 13.59 15.70 -13.44
CA LEU A 133 12.41 16.02 -14.21
C LEU A 133 11.55 17.09 -13.52
N SER A 134 11.28 16.93 -12.22
CA SER A 134 10.53 17.90 -11.40
C SER A 134 11.16 19.29 -11.46
N LYS A 135 12.50 19.37 -11.31
CA LYS A 135 13.23 20.63 -11.40
C LYS A 135 13.07 21.30 -12.78
N LYS A 136 13.21 20.54 -13.87
CA LYS A 136 13.07 21.06 -15.24
C LYS A 136 11.64 21.53 -15.53
N ILE A 137 10.62 20.81 -15.04
CA ILE A 137 9.22 21.23 -15.15
C ILE A 137 9.01 22.57 -14.43
N ARG A 138 9.52 22.74 -13.20
CA ARG A 138 9.40 23.98 -12.43
C ARG A 138 10.08 25.17 -13.11
N GLU A 139 11.28 24.96 -13.65
CA GLU A 139 12.00 26.00 -14.40
C GLU A 139 11.17 26.49 -15.60
N GLN A 140 10.56 25.56 -16.34
CA GLN A 140 9.71 25.87 -17.50
C GLN A 140 8.39 26.53 -17.09
N GLU A 141 7.77 26.05 -16.01
CA GLU A 141 6.57 26.66 -15.43
C GLU A 141 6.81 28.13 -15.03
N SER A 142 7.96 28.41 -14.40
CA SER A 142 8.35 29.78 -14.04
C SER A 142 8.56 30.67 -15.28
N ILE A 143 9.19 30.13 -16.33
CA ILE A 143 9.38 30.84 -17.60
C ILE A 143 8.03 31.18 -18.24
N LEU A 144 7.10 30.21 -18.32
CA LEU A 144 5.77 30.40 -18.89
C LEU A 144 4.95 31.41 -18.10
N THR A 145 5.00 31.34 -16.76
CA THR A 145 4.30 32.28 -15.86
C THR A 145 4.82 33.70 -16.03
N LYS A 146 6.15 33.90 -16.06
CA LYS A 146 6.77 35.23 -16.31
C LYS A 146 6.43 35.78 -17.69
N ALA A 147 6.18 34.92 -18.67
CA ALA A 147 5.75 35.30 -20.00
C ALA A 147 4.23 35.56 -20.12
N GLY A 148 3.47 35.49 -19.01
CA GLY A 148 2.01 35.68 -19.00
C GLY A 148 1.21 34.50 -19.56
N LYS A 149 1.85 33.36 -19.84
CA LYS A 149 1.23 32.14 -20.38
C LYS A 149 0.77 31.20 -19.26
N VAL A 150 -0.15 31.69 -18.42
CA VAL A 150 -0.57 31.00 -17.19
C VAL A 150 -1.24 29.65 -17.49
N GLU A 151 -2.10 29.56 -18.51
CA GLU A 151 -2.77 28.30 -18.87
C GLU A 151 -1.79 27.22 -19.35
N GLU A 152 -0.80 27.58 -20.18
CA GLU A 152 0.26 26.64 -20.60
C GLU A 152 1.11 26.16 -19.41
N ALA A 153 1.32 27.02 -18.41
CA ALA A 153 2.04 26.65 -17.18
C ALA A 153 1.23 25.66 -16.32
N LEU A 154 -0.09 25.86 -16.21
CA LEU A 154 -1.00 24.96 -15.49
C LEU A 154 -1.10 23.59 -16.17
N GLU A 155 -1.19 23.56 -17.50
CA GLU A 155 -1.20 22.33 -18.29
C GLU A 155 0.12 21.57 -18.13
N LEU A 156 1.26 22.26 -18.27
CA LEU A 156 2.59 21.67 -18.05
C LEU A 156 2.72 21.07 -16.64
N ARG A 157 2.21 21.76 -15.61
CA ARG A 157 2.21 21.27 -14.23
C ARG A 157 1.37 20.00 -14.09
N LYS A 158 0.17 19.97 -14.68
CA LYS A 158 -0.74 18.82 -14.64
C LYS A 158 -0.14 17.60 -15.34
N GLU A 159 0.30 17.76 -16.58
CA GLU A 159 0.89 16.67 -17.37
C GLU A 159 2.23 16.21 -16.79
N GLY A 160 3.04 17.15 -16.31
CA GLY A 160 4.29 16.87 -15.63
C GLY A 160 4.09 16.04 -14.36
N GLY A 161 3.05 16.36 -13.58
CA GLY A 161 2.63 15.58 -12.42
C GLY A 161 2.26 14.15 -12.76
N GLN A 162 1.47 13.94 -13.81
CA GLN A 162 1.10 12.61 -14.30
C GLN A 162 2.32 11.81 -14.77
N LEU A 163 3.25 12.46 -15.48
CA LEU A 163 4.48 11.82 -15.94
C LEU A 163 5.37 11.36 -14.78
N MET A 164 5.55 12.19 -13.74
CA MET A 164 6.31 11.80 -12.54
C MET A 164 5.67 10.60 -11.82
N LEU A 165 4.34 10.54 -11.76
CA LEU A 165 3.58 9.43 -11.20
C LEU A 165 3.80 8.13 -11.98
N GLN A 166 3.82 8.20 -13.32
CA GLN A 166 4.11 7.05 -14.18
C GLN A 166 5.55 6.54 -13.99
N LEU A 167 6.53 7.45 -13.96
CA LEU A 167 7.95 7.10 -13.91
C LEU A 167 8.42 6.64 -12.51
N SER A 168 7.72 7.05 -11.45
CA SER A 168 7.99 6.61 -10.07
C SER A 168 7.50 5.18 -9.77
N GLY A 169 6.81 4.52 -10.74
CA GLY A 169 6.35 3.14 -10.62
C GLY A 169 5.31 2.91 -9.51
N GLY A 170 4.63 3.97 -9.06
CA GLY A 170 3.65 3.92 -7.97
C GLY A 170 4.23 3.66 -6.57
N SER A 171 5.51 3.30 -6.44
CA SER A 171 6.16 2.91 -5.17
C SER A 171 6.89 4.05 -4.45
N ASN A 172 7.02 5.21 -5.09
CA ASN A 172 7.70 6.41 -4.56
C ASN A 172 6.76 7.62 -4.51
N ALA A 173 5.48 7.41 -4.17
CA ALA A 173 4.57 8.54 -3.87
C ALA A 173 5.14 9.45 -2.75
N ASP A 174 5.98 8.90 -1.87
CA ASP A 174 6.66 9.62 -0.79
C ASP A 174 7.84 10.49 -1.25
N SER A 175 8.39 10.30 -2.46
CA SER A 175 9.57 11.07 -2.94
C SER A 175 9.29 11.96 -4.14
N VAL A 176 8.08 11.87 -4.74
CA VAL A 176 7.59 12.96 -5.57
C VAL A 176 7.05 13.99 -4.61
N ALA A 177 7.88 14.94 -4.19
CA ALA A 177 7.37 16.19 -3.65
C ALA A 177 6.52 16.83 -4.76
N PHE A 178 5.23 16.48 -4.80
CA PHE A 178 4.19 17.39 -5.26
C PHE A 178 4.56 18.72 -4.64
N ALA A 179 4.67 19.75 -5.49
CA ALA A 179 5.03 21.07 -5.03
C ALA A 179 4.24 21.38 -3.76
N ASP A 180 4.90 22.05 -2.82
CA ASP A 180 4.22 22.93 -1.89
C ASP A 180 3.24 23.76 -2.73
N ASP A 181 1.99 23.30 -2.81
CA ASP A 181 0.85 24.14 -3.09
C ASP A 181 1.02 25.28 -2.06
N PRO A 182 0.85 26.55 -2.40
CA PRO A 182 0.74 27.60 -1.39
C PRO A 182 -0.39 27.31 -0.37
N ARG A 183 -1.23 26.28 -0.58
CA ARG A 183 -2.15 25.64 0.39
C ARG A 183 -1.62 24.35 1.04
N SER A 184 -0.53 23.75 0.54
CA SER A 184 0.15 22.58 1.07
C SER A 184 1.51 22.89 1.70
N SER A 185 1.77 24.14 2.10
CA SER A 185 2.44 24.28 3.39
C SER A 185 1.55 23.56 4.37
N GLY A 186 1.80 22.27 4.60
CA GLY A 186 1.11 21.51 5.62
C GLY A 186 1.10 22.39 6.85
N SER A 187 -0.07 22.60 7.44
CA SER A 187 -0.15 23.38 8.66
C SER A 187 1.01 22.99 9.58
N PRO A 188 1.69 23.98 10.18
CA PRO A 188 2.84 23.72 11.05
C PRO A 188 2.55 22.67 12.14
N ASP A 189 1.28 22.32 12.38
CA ASP A 189 0.81 21.35 13.37
C ASP A 189 0.44 19.95 12.81
N LEU A 190 0.55 19.70 11.50
CA LEU A 190 0.29 18.38 10.89
C LEU A 190 1.43 17.41 11.19
N LYS A 191 1.28 16.61 12.25
CA LYS A 191 2.25 15.59 12.64
C LYS A 191 2.21 14.39 11.68
N SER A 192 3.32 13.66 11.63
CA SER A 192 3.33 12.34 11.01
C SER A 192 2.41 11.42 11.81
N LEU A 193 1.51 10.72 11.11
CA LEU A 193 0.53 9.85 11.75
C LEU A 193 1.24 8.63 12.33
N GLU A 194 0.88 8.24 13.56
CA GLU A 194 1.43 7.06 14.22
C GLU A 194 1.17 5.82 13.36
N LYS A 195 2.24 5.10 12.99
CA LYS A 195 2.12 3.84 12.23
C LYS A 195 1.48 2.78 13.10
N ILE A 196 0.34 2.26 12.67
CA ILE A 196 -0.32 1.11 13.31
C ILE A 196 0.40 -0.15 12.86
N LYS A 197 1.08 -0.84 13.78
CA LYS A 197 1.72 -2.13 13.50
C LYS A 197 0.70 -3.26 13.63
N LEU A 198 0.75 -4.21 12.68
CA LEU A 198 0.05 -5.48 12.81
C LEU A 198 0.54 -6.21 14.08
N PRO A 199 -0.35 -6.79 14.89
CA PRO A 199 0.06 -7.60 16.04
C PRO A 199 0.98 -8.75 15.59
N PRO A 200 2.11 -9.01 16.27
CA PRO A 200 3.06 -10.06 15.91
C PRO A 200 2.56 -11.48 16.27
N GLU A 201 1.36 -11.61 16.82
CA GLU A 201 0.82 -12.87 17.33
C GLU A 201 0.62 -13.88 16.20
N GLN A 202 1.20 -15.07 16.38
CA GLN A 202 0.92 -16.26 15.57
C GLN A 202 0.30 -17.32 16.49
N PRO A 203 -1.02 -17.26 16.73
CA PRO A 203 -1.70 -18.29 17.50
C PRO A 203 -1.57 -19.67 16.82
N PRO A 204 -1.77 -20.77 17.57
CA PRO A 204 -1.68 -22.12 17.00
C PRO A 204 -2.67 -22.31 15.84
N VAL A 205 -2.29 -23.08 14.84
CA VAL A 205 -3.17 -23.42 13.71
C VAL A 205 -4.31 -24.30 14.22
N SER A 206 -5.55 -23.92 13.92
CA SER A 206 -6.72 -24.79 14.12
C SER A 206 -6.94 -25.58 12.84
N GLU A 207 -6.92 -26.91 12.91
CA GLU A 207 -7.09 -27.75 11.72
C GLU A 207 -8.48 -27.61 11.10
N ASN A 208 -9.52 -27.36 11.91
CA ASN A 208 -10.91 -27.34 11.44
C ASN A 208 -11.76 -26.24 12.12
N PRO A 209 -11.40 -24.95 11.96
CA PRO A 209 -12.00 -23.86 12.75
C PRO A 209 -13.48 -23.65 12.43
N PHE A 210 -13.90 -23.95 11.21
CA PHE A 210 -15.30 -23.82 10.79
C PHE A 210 -16.21 -24.94 11.31
N ALA A 211 -15.65 -25.99 11.93
CA ALA A 211 -16.43 -27.02 12.62
C ALA A 211 -16.79 -26.63 14.07
N ILE A 212 -16.20 -25.56 14.60
CA ILE A 212 -16.47 -25.06 15.95
C ILE A 212 -17.92 -24.57 16.00
N LYS A 213 -18.73 -25.20 16.86
CA LYS A 213 -20.10 -24.76 17.16
C LYS A 213 -20.04 -23.69 18.25
N GLY A 214 -20.57 -22.50 17.96
CA GLY A 214 -20.60 -21.37 18.89
C GLY A 214 -19.42 -20.40 18.74
N PRO A 215 -19.18 -19.54 19.74
CA PRO A 215 -18.16 -18.48 19.65
C PRO A 215 -16.73 -19.01 19.63
N TRP A 216 -15.89 -18.41 18.79
CA TRP A 216 -14.45 -18.65 18.74
C TRP A 216 -13.77 -17.87 19.85
N VAL A 217 -13.64 -18.51 21.02
CA VAL A 217 -13.12 -17.87 22.24
C VAL A 217 -11.62 -18.09 22.47
N THR A 218 -10.99 -18.99 21.70
CA THR A 218 -9.57 -19.29 21.79
C THR A 218 -8.83 -18.64 20.62
N ALA A 219 -7.65 -18.09 20.88
CA ALA A 219 -6.80 -17.56 19.84
C ALA A 219 -6.37 -18.68 18.87
N MET A 220 -6.48 -18.45 17.57
CA MET A 220 -6.15 -19.46 16.56
C MET A 220 -5.74 -18.84 15.22
N THR A 221 -4.94 -19.60 14.47
CA THR A 221 -4.69 -19.34 13.05
C THR A 221 -5.61 -20.22 12.21
N VAL A 222 -6.43 -19.60 11.37
CA VAL A 222 -7.27 -20.28 10.39
C VAL A 222 -6.42 -20.61 9.16
N PRO A 223 -6.29 -21.88 8.75
CA PRO A 223 -5.48 -22.27 7.61
C PRO A 223 -6.05 -21.70 6.30
N THR A 224 -5.18 -21.61 5.29
CA THR A 224 -5.56 -21.11 3.97
C THR A 224 -6.70 -21.94 3.39
N ALA A 225 -7.84 -21.29 3.15
CA ALA A 225 -9.02 -21.99 2.64
C ALA A 225 -9.88 -21.09 1.75
N LYS A 226 -10.59 -21.72 0.81
CA LYS A 226 -11.74 -21.13 0.11
C LYS A 226 -13.00 -21.52 0.88
N GLN A 227 -13.55 -20.61 1.66
CA GLN A 227 -14.68 -20.90 2.55
C GLN A 227 -15.90 -20.05 2.20
N LYS A 228 -17.05 -20.69 2.10
CA LYS A 228 -18.35 -20.01 2.09
C LYS A 228 -18.91 -19.98 3.51
N ILE A 229 -18.97 -18.79 4.10
CA ILE A 229 -19.54 -18.56 5.43
C ILE A 229 -21.06 -18.62 5.28
N ARG A 230 -21.68 -19.68 5.82
CA ARG A 230 -23.13 -19.90 5.73
C ARG A 230 -23.89 -19.41 6.94
N GLU A 231 -23.22 -19.41 8.08
CA GLU A 231 -23.76 -19.04 9.39
C GLU A 231 -22.87 -17.98 10.05
N PRO A 232 -23.37 -17.23 11.03
CA PRO A 232 -22.56 -16.27 11.77
C PRO A 232 -21.38 -16.94 12.49
N ILE A 233 -20.18 -16.43 12.27
CA ILE A 233 -19.01 -16.72 13.11
C ILE A 233 -18.93 -15.63 14.16
N THR A 234 -19.06 -15.99 15.43
CA THR A 234 -18.85 -15.05 16.54
C THR A 234 -17.43 -15.24 17.07
N VAL A 235 -16.66 -14.17 17.19
CA VAL A 235 -15.29 -14.19 17.70
C VAL A 235 -15.25 -13.53 19.07
N GLY A 236 -14.73 -14.27 20.06
CA GLY A 236 -14.69 -13.88 21.46
C GLY A 236 -16.03 -13.96 22.17
N HIS A 237 -15.99 -13.64 23.48
CA HIS A 237 -17.17 -13.56 24.33
C HIS A 237 -16.96 -12.49 25.41
N ARG A 238 -17.62 -11.33 25.25
CA ARG A 238 -17.42 -10.17 26.13
C ARG A 238 -17.83 -10.44 27.58
N GLU A 239 -19.01 -11.02 27.79
CA GLU A 239 -19.55 -11.26 29.14
C GLU A 239 -18.70 -12.25 29.95
N GLU A 240 -17.96 -13.11 29.26
CA GLU A 240 -17.04 -14.08 29.86
C GLU A 240 -15.59 -13.57 29.87
N ASN A 241 -15.37 -12.33 29.44
CA ASN A 241 -14.05 -11.72 29.28
C ASN A 241 -13.06 -12.56 28.43
N LYS A 242 -13.57 -13.22 27.39
CA LYS A 242 -12.76 -14.04 26.47
C LYS A 242 -12.44 -13.26 25.20
N TRP A 243 -11.22 -12.75 25.13
CA TRP A 243 -10.70 -11.98 23.99
C TRP A 243 -9.89 -12.88 23.07
N ALA A 244 -10.42 -13.21 21.90
CA ALA A 244 -9.74 -14.10 20.95
C ALA A 244 -8.96 -13.33 19.89
N THR A 245 -7.73 -13.77 19.58
CA THR A 245 -7.00 -13.32 18.39
C THR A 245 -7.17 -14.36 17.28
N ILE A 246 -7.79 -13.98 16.18
CA ILE A 246 -7.99 -14.84 15.01
C ILE A 246 -7.09 -14.33 13.88
N VAL A 247 -6.21 -15.20 13.40
CA VAL A 247 -5.33 -14.91 12.26
C VAL A 247 -5.74 -15.74 11.06
N VAL A 248 -6.17 -15.10 9.99
CA VAL A 248 -6.46 -15.78 8.72
C VAL A 248 -5.18 -15.90 7.93
N SER A 249 -4.80 -17.14 7.61
CA SER A 249 -3.60 -17.39 6.80
C SER A 249 -3.71 -16.73 5.43
N PRO A 250 -2.58 -16.26 4.87
CA PRO A 250 -2.52 -15.66 3.53
C PRO A 250 -3.21 -16.48 2.45
N HIS A 251 -3.67 -15.79 1.41
CA HIS A 251 -4.32 -16.37 0.23
C HIS A 251 -5.68 -17.06 0.51
N SER A 252 -6.26 -16.80 1.69
CA SER A 252 -7.62 -17.24 2.00
C SER A 252 -8.65 -16.48 1.18
N ILE A 253 -9.74 -17.16 0.82
CA ILE A 253 -10.87 -16.55 0.10
C ILE A 253 -12.15 -16.88 0.87
N TRP A 254 -12.76 -15.88 1.50
CA TRP A 254 -13.99 -16.07 2.27
C TRP A 254 -15.15 -15.35 1.58
N SER A 255 -16.26 -16.06 1.41
CA SER A 255 -17.47 -15.49 0.82
C SER A 255 -18.67 -15.63 1.76
N GLY A 256 -19.49 -14.60 1.87
CA GLY A 256 -20.74 -14.67 2.65
C GLY A 256 -21.88 -15.30 1.86
N ALA A 257 -22.67 -16.15 2.52
CA ALA A 257 -24.04 -16.48 2.10
C ALA A 257 -25.04 -15.50 2.73
N LYS A 258 -26.35 -15.65 2.44
CA LYS A 258 -27.42 -14.76 2.94
C LYS A 258 -27.40 -14.48 4.45
N ARG A 259 -26.95 -15.44 5.27
CA ARG A 259 -26.82 -15.32 6.74
C ARG A 259 -25.36 -15.36 7.22
N GLY A 260 -24.41 -15.48 6.30
CA GLY A 260 -23.00 -15.59 6.62
C GLY A 260 -22.41 -14.24 6.98
N LYS A 261 -21.83 -14.16 8.17
CA LYS A 261 -21.16 -12.96 8.67
C LYS A 261 -20.12 -13.32 9.72
N VAL A 262 -19.18 -12.42 9.95
CA VAL A 262 -18.24 -12.49 11.05
C VAL A 262 -18.60 -11.38 12.03
N HIS A 263 -18.88 -11.76 13.26
CA HIS A 263 -19.21 -10.88 14.36
C HIS A 263 -18.08 -10.93 15.38
N MET A 264 -17.30 -9.86 15.47
CA MET A 264 -16.31 -9.67 16.52
C MET A 264 -17.02 -9.19 17.79
N ALA A 265 -17.23 -10.07 18.75
CA ALA A 265 -17.79 -9.73 20.06
C ALA A 265 -16.71 -9.22 21.01
N ALA A 266 -15.55 -9.89 21.07
CA ALA A 266 -14.40 -9.45 21.86
C ALA A 266 -13.08 -10.04 21.32
N GLY A 267 -12.22 -9.22 20.70
CA GLY A 267 -10.93 -9.70 20.23
C GLY A 267 -10.32 -8.93 19.07
N THR A 268 -9.40 -9.62 18.42
CA THR A 268 -8.63 -9.12 17.28
C THR A 268 -8.76 -10.08 16.10
N PHE A 269 -8.99 -9.55 14.91
CA PHE A 269 -9.05 -10.31 13.67
C PHE A 269 -8.03 -9.75 12.70
N ILE A 270 -7.14 -10.62 12.24
CA ILE A 270 -6.01 -10.27 11.39
C ILE A 270 -6.10 -11.08 10.11
N ALA A 271 -6.02 -10.43 8.96
CA ALA A 271 -5.87 -11.13 7.69
C ALA A 271 -4.91 -10.37 6.78
N THR A 272 -4.07 -11.12 6.06
CA THR A 272 -3.16 -10.55 5.07
C THR A 272 -3.29 -11.28 3.74
N LYS A 273 -3.02 -10.59 2.62
CA LYS A 273 -2.97 -11.20 1.28
C LYS A 273 -4.20 -12.08 0.96
N SER A 274 -5.38 -11.67 1.41
CA SER A 274 -6.61 -12.48 1.40
C SER A 274 -7.75 -11.76 0.68
N ARG A 275 -8.78 -12.50 0.30
CA ARG A 275 -9.96 -11.97 -0.40
C ARG A 275 -11.24 -12.25 0.37
N PHE A 276 -12.12 -11.26 0.45
CA PHE A 276 -13.42 -11.35 1.08
C PHE A 276 -14.51 -10.87 0.11
N GLU A 277 -15.60 -11.62 0.00
CA GLU A 277 -16.67 -11.36 -0.97
C GLU A 277 -18.06 -11.48 -0.33
N ASN A 278 -18.92 -10.48 -0.52
CA ASN A 278 -20.31 -10.48 -0.03
C ASN A 278 -20.42 -10.82 1.47
N LEU A 279 -19.48 -10.34 2.29
CA LEU A 279 -19.35 -10.70 3.70
C LEU A 279 -19.48 -9.49 4.61
N GLU A 280 -20.31 -9.61 5.64
CA GLU A 280 -20.38 -8.65 6.73
C GLU A 280 -19.32 -9.00 7.79
N LEU A 281 -18.45 -8.03 8.09
CA LEU A 281 -17.37 -8.08 9.09
C LEU A 281 -17.72 -7.05 10.18
N GLY A 282 -18.64 -7.42 11.06
CA GLY A 282 -19.14 -6.54 12.12
C GLY A 282 -18.25 -6.59 13.35
N ALA A 283 -18.01 -5.43 13.96
CA ALA A 283 -17.28 -5.33 15.23
C ALA A 283 -18.12 -4.70 16.34
N ASP A 284 -18.05 -5.27 17.54
CA ASP A 284 -18.62 -4.73 18.78
C ASP A 284 -17.55 -3.94 19.58
N HIS A 285 -17.76 -3.72 20.88
CA HIS A 285 -16.90 -2.92 21.75
C HIS A 285 -15.46 -3.43 21.85
N ALA A 286 -14.51 -2.50 21.70
CA ALA A 286 -13.07 -2.69 21.81
C ALA A 286 -12.48 -3.78 20.90
N ASN A 287 -13.17 -4.07 19.79
CA ASN A 287 -12.68 -5.01 18.78
C ASN A 287 -11.75 -4.34 17.76
N ARG A 288 -10.85 -5.13 17.20
CA ARG A 288 -9.89 -4.66 16.20
C ARG A 288 -9.86 -5.57 14.99
N PHE A 289 -10.06 -4.97 13.82
CA PHE A 289 -9.81 -5.58 12.53
C PHE A 289 -8.52 -5.02 11.96
N TYR A 290 -7.64 -5.92 11.51
CA TYR A 290 -6.39 -5.60 10.85
C TYR A 290 -6.32 -6.32 9.51
N PHE A 291 -6.29 -5.55 8.44
CA PHE A 291 -6.24 -6.07 7.07
C PHE A 291 -5.08 -5.45 6.32
N ALA A 292 -4.20 -6.29 5.75
CA ALA A 292 -3.09 -5.81 4.93
C ALA A 292 -2.98 -6.57 3.61
N ASN A 293 -2.89 -5.86 2.48
CA ASN A 293 -2.84 -6.47 1.15
C ASN A 293 -4.09 -7.32 0.83
N CYS A 294 -5.27 -6.90 1.31
CA CYS A 294 -6.51 -7.65 1.15
C CYS A 294 -7.43 -7.03 0.09
N ALA A 295 -8.31 -7.85 -0.49
CA ALA A 295 -9.33 -7.42 -1.43
C ALA A 295 -10.73 -7.70 -0.89
N PHE A 296 -11.63 -6.72 -1.01
CA PHE A 296 -13.01 -6.77 -0.54
C PHE A 296 -13.96 -6.46 -1.69
N THR A 297 -14.95 -7.31 -1.92
CA THR A 297 -15.99 -7.08 -2.92
C THR A 297 -17.35 -7.22 -2.26
N ASN A 298 -18.14 -6.15 -2.24
CA ASN A 298 -19.44 -6.08 -1.57
C ASN A 298 -19.40 -6.51 -0.10
N CYS A 299 -18.33 -6.15 0.62
CA CYS A 299 -18.23 -6.39 2.06
C CYS A 299 -18.75 -5.20 2.86
N THR A 300 -19.16 -5.42 4.10
CA THR A 300 -19.57 -4.33 4.99
C THR A 300 -18.93 -4.42 6.36
N PHE A 301 -18.58 -3.28 6.96
CA PHE A 301 -17.93 -3.18 8.28
C PHE A 301 -18.80 -2.43 9.31
N PRO A 302 -19.97 -2.97 9.71
CA PRO A 302 -20.84 -2.30 10.66
C PRO A 302 -20.30 -2.34 12.09
N LYS A 303 -20.61 -1.31 12.89
CA LYS A 303 -20.67 -1.47 14.35
C LYS A 303 -21.88 -2.36 14.67
N VAL A 304 -21.67 -3.39 15.47
CA VAL A 304 -22.70 -4.33 15.95
C VAL A 304 -22.66 -4.41 17.48
N GLY A 305 -23.67 -5.02 18.10
CA GLY A 305 -23.74 -5.18 19.56
C GLY A 305 -24.34 -3.98 20.30
N TRP A 306 -24.22 -3.96 21.63
CA TRP A 306 -24.89 -2.97 22.50
C TRP A 306 -24.33 -1.55 22.29
N TRP A 307 -25.13 -0.53 22.56
CA TRP A 307 -24.78 0.89 22.56
C TRP A 307 -24.81 1.44 23.99
N HIS A 308 -23.68 1.80 24.57
CA HIS A 308 -23.64 2.58 25.81
C HIS A 308 -22.92 3.92 25.55
N ASP A 309 -22.91 4.81 26.52
CA ASP A 309 -22.18 6.06 26.43
C ASP A 309 -20.82 5.93 27.14
N GLY A 310 -19.77 6.55 26.58
CA GLY A 310 -18.56 6.86 27.36
C GLY A 310 -17.20 6.38 26.83
N GLY A 311 -17.09 5.78 25.64
CA GLY A 311 -15.77 5.48 25.05
C GLY A 311 -15.63 5.84 23.58
N TRP A 312 -14.38 6.00 23.16
CA TRP A 312 -13.99 6.40 21.82
C TRP A 312 -13.56 5.19 20.98
N PHE A 313 -13.94 5.15 19.70
CA PHE A 313 -13.48 4.18 18.70
C PHE A 313 -13.66 2.73 19.14
N TRP A 314 -14.88 2.35 19.47
CA TRP A 314 -15.19 1.01 19.97
C TRP A 314 -14.87 -0.10 18.97
N ALA A 315 -15.22 0.08 17.70
CA ALA A 315 -14.86 -0.82 16.63
C ALA A 315 -13.75 -0.19 15.81
N LYS A 316 -12.55 -0.77 15.86
CA LYS A 316 -11.37 -0.25 15.17
C LYS A 316 -11.07 -1.07 13.94
N HIS A 317 -11.01 -0.40 12.79
CA HIS A 317 -10.71 -1.01 11.51
C HIS A 317 -9.44 -0.39 10.95
N TYR A 318 -8.45 -1.25 10.69
CA TYR A 318 -7.20 -0.87 10.04
C TYR A 318 -7.08 -1.59 8.70
N PHE A 319 -6.81 -0.82 7.65
CA PHE A 319 -6.60 -1.29 6.30
C PHE A 319 -5.31 -0.72 5.75
N GLU A 320 -4.44 -1.60 5.25
CA GLU A 320 -3.16 -1.23 4.63
C GLU A 320 -3.06 -1.88 3.25
N ASN A 321 -2.81 -1.09 2.21
CA ASN A 321 -2.67 -1.58 0.83
C ASN A 321 -3.84 -2.50 0.39
N CYS A 322 -5.07 -2.12 0.74
CA CYS A 322 -6.27 -2.92 0.47
C CYS A 322 -7.06 -2.38 -0.73
N TYR A 323 -7.81 -3.26 -1.40
CA TYR A 323 -8.73 -2.91 -2.49
C TYR A 323 -10.18 -3.18 -2.09
N PHE A 324 -11.06 -2.21 -2.33
CA PHE A 324 -12.49 -2.30 -2.05
C PHE A 324 -13.30 -2.05 -3.32
N LYS A 325 -14.29 -2.90 -3.56
CA LYS A 325 -15.27 -2.73 -4.64
C LYS A 325 -16.70 -2.84 -4.14
N GLY A 326 -17.54 -1.86 -4.51
CA GLY A 326 -18.98 -1.88 -4.23
C GLY A 326 -19.34 -1.40 -2.83
N SER A 327 -19.60 -2.31 -1.89
CA SER A 327 -20.02 -1.92 -0.53
C SER A 327 -18.85 -1.68 0.44
N TYR A 328 -19.07 -0.82 1.44
CA TYR A 328 -18.09 -0.56 2.51
C TYR A 328 -18.73 -0.52 3.92
N ALA A 329 -19.60 0.45 4.21
CA ALA A 329 -20.25 0.56 5.51
C ALA A 329 -21.61 1.27 5.36
N LYS A 330 -22.54 1.02 6.29
CA LYS A 330 -23.86 1.65 6.27
C LYS A 330 -23.98 2.89 7.13
N ASN A 331 -23.27 2.93 8.27
CA ASN A 331 -23.25 4.05 9.20
C ASN A 331 -21.87 4.11 9.84
N LEU A 332 -21.30 5.32 9.93
CA LEU A 332 -20.07 5.57 10.65
C LEU A 332 -20.28 6.75 11.60
N VAL A 333 -19.95 6.54 12.87
CA VAL A 333 -20.03 7.58 13.90
C VAL A 333 -18.70 7.58 14.64
N HIS A 334 -18.09 8.74 14.81
CA HIS A 334 -16.75 8.84 15.41
C HIS A 334 -16.65 8.15 16.79
N GLN A 335 -17.69 8.24 17.62
CA GLN A 335 -17.72 7.60 18.95
C GLN A 335 -17.58 6.08 18.85
N TRP A 336 -18.17 5.48 17.82
CA TRP A 336 -18.28 4.03 17.70
C TRP A 336 -17.25 3.41 16.77
N ASN A 337 -16.77 4.16 15.77
CA ASN A 337 -15.96 3.64 14.69
C ASN A 337 -14.60 4.36 14.65
N GLY A 338 -13.53 3.61 14.94
CA GLY A 338 -12.19 3.95 14.48
C GLY A 338 -12.00 3.38 13.08
N LEU A 339 -11.67 4.24 12.12
CA LEU A 339 -11.31 3.90 10.76
C LEU A 339 -9.93 4.48 10.40
N ARG A 340 -8.97 3.58 10.18
CA ARG A 340 -7.71 3.89 9.51
C ARG A 340 -7.59 3.11 8.21
N ALA A 341 -7.47 3.82 7.09
CA ALA A 341 -7.13 3.23 5.80
C ALA A 341 -5.89 3.92 5.22
N ASP A 342 -4.92 3.13 4.79
CA ASP A 342 -3.63 3.62 4.31
C ASP A 342 -3.28 2.96 2.97
N THR A 343 -2.99 3.78 1.96
CA THR A 343 -2.59 3.31 0.63
C THR A 343 -3.63 2.36 0.02
N CYS A 344 -4.92 2.63 0.23
CA CYS A 344 -6.01 1.78 -0.23
C CYS A 344 -6.62 2.29 -1.53
N VAL A 345 -7.33 1.39 -2.25
CA VAL A 345 -8.11 1.73 -3.44
C VAL A 345 -9.57 1.41 -3.18
N PHE A 346 -10.45 2.37 -3.42
CA PHE A 346 -11.90 2.24 -3.34
C PHE A 346 -12.50 2.47 -4.72
N GLU A 347 -13.20 1.47 -5.25
CA GLU A 347 -13.80 1.49 -6.59
C GLU A 347 -15.32 1.25 -6.52
N ASP A 348 -16.09 2.11 -7.17
CA ASP A 348 -17.55 2.02 -7.24
C ASP A 348 -18.19 1.92 -5.84
N VAL A 349 -17.66 2.67 -4.86
CA VAL A 349 -18.14 2.66 -3.46
C VAL A 349 -19.04 3.84 -3.16
N GLU A 350 -20.21 3.55 -2.58
CA GLU A 350 -21.05 4.57 -1.92
C GLU A 350 -20.73 4.61 -0.42
N PHE A 351 -20.10 5.69 0.02
CA PHE A 351 -19.74 5.88 1.42
C PHE A 351 -20.94 6.40 2.23
N PRO A 352 -21.09 5.95 3.48
CA PRO A 352 -22.11 6.49 4.36
C PRO A 352 -21.71 7.87 4.88
N THR A 353 -22.70 8.65 5.31
CA THR A 353 -22.45 9.86 6.11
C THR A 353 -21.66 9.49 7.37
N PHE A 354 -20.63 10.28 7.65
CA PHE A 354 -19.83 10.15 8.87
C PHE A 354 -20.30 11.17 9.90
N ARG A 355 -20.86 10.70 11.02
CA ARG A 355 -21.40 11.61 12.05
C ARG A 355 -20.33 12.06 13.03
N TRP A 356 -20.22 13.36 13.19
CA TRP A 356 -19.27 14.02 14.09
C TRP A 356 -19.90 14.38 15.46
N ASN A 357 -21.23 14.35 15.55
CA ASN A 357 -22.04 14.76 16.70
C ASN A 357 -21.57 16.15 17.21
N GLN A 358 -21.14 16.23 18.48
CA GLN A 358 -20.68 17.47 19.12
C GLN A 358 -19.21 17.81 18.87
N HIS A 359 -18.49 17.00 18.08
CA HIS A 359 -17.06 17.18 17.85
C HIS A 359 -16.76 17.78 16.49
N GLN A 360 -15.62 18.45 16.36
CA GLN A 360 -15.20 19.07 15.11
C GLN A 360 -14.20 18.13 14.40
N PRO A 361 -14.26 17.98 13.07
CA PRO A 361 -13.29 17.18 12.32
C PRO A 361 -11.83 17.57 12.59
N ALA A 362 -11.58 18.86 12.82
CA ALA A 362 -10.27 19.42 13.17
C ALA A 362 -9.69 18.79 14.46
N ASP A 363 -10.53 18.40 15.42
CA ASP A 363 -10.09 17.79 16.68
C ASP A 363 -9.41 16.42 16.46
N PHE A 364 -9.66 15.79 15.30
CA PHE A 364 -9.13 14.47 14.95
C PHE A 364 -8.09 14.54 13.84
N VAL A 365 -7.58 15.73 13.50
CA VAL A 365 -6.62 15.89 12.40
C VAL A 365 -5.35 15.04 12.58
N ASN A 366 -4.94 14.81 13.83
CA ASN A 366 -3.79 14.00 14.21
C ASN A 366 -4.17 12.65 14.84
N ASP A 367 -5.46 12.28 14.86
CA ASP A 367 -5.89 11.01 15.44
C ASP A 367 -5.48 9.84 14.53
N LYS A 368 -4.84 8.81 15.13
CA LYS A 368 -4.34 7.66 14.38
C LYS A 368 -5.44 6.73 13.84
N TRP A 369 -6.62 6.77 14.43
CA TRP A 369 -7.75 5.89 14.14
C TRP A 369 -8.86 6.57 13.32
N LEU A 370 -8.78 7.84 12.95
CA LEU A 370 -9.81 8.49 12.11
C LEU A 370 -9.21 9.15 10.88
N LYS A 371 -8.57 8.33 10.03
CA LYS A 371 -7.89 8.85 8.84
C LYS A 371 -7.92 7.89 7.67
N VAL A 372 -8.15 8.43 6.48
CA VAL A 372 -7.93 7.75 5.20
C VAL A 372 -6.80 8.48 4.48
N VAL A 373 -5.68 7.82 4.26
CA VAL A 373 -4.42 8.46 3.82
C VAL A 373 -3.88 7.79 2.56
N ASN A 374 -3.29 8.57 1.66
CA ASN A 374 -2.61 8.08 0.45
C ASN A 374 -3.48 7.14 -0.39
N SER A 375 -4.80 7.32 -0.34
CA SER A 375 -5.77 6.39 -0.91
C SER A 375 -6.37 6.94 -2.20
N ARG A 376 -6.80 6.02 -3.08
CA ARG A 376 -7.39 6.35 -4.37
C ARG A 376 -8.87 5.98 -4.38
N PHE A 377 -9.71 6.90 -4.80
CA PHE A 377 -11.15 6.73 -4.95
C PHE A 377 -11.52 6.82 -6.42
N VAL A 378 -12.22 5.83 -6.94
CA VAL A 378 -12.58 5.72 -8.37
C VAL A 378 -14.07 5.47 -8.48
N LYS A 379 -14.80 6.39 -9.12
CA LYS A 379 -16.26 6.30 -9.33
C LYS A 379 -17.07 6.16 -8.03
N CYS A 380 -16.59 6.76 -6.95
CA CYS A 380 -17.24 6.70 -5.64
C CYS A 380 -18.27 7.81 -5.46
N LYS A 381 -19.24 7.58 -4.57
CA LYS A 381 -20.08 8.63 -4.01
C LYS A 381 -19.65 8.88 -2.58
N ILE A 382 -19.19 10.09 -2.30
CA ILE A 382 -18.51 10.44 -1.05
C ILE A 382 -19.25 11.60 -0.39
N PRO A 383 -19.84 11.40 0.79
CA PRO A 383 -20.40 12.50 1.55
C PRO A 383 -19.31 13.45 2.05
N LEU A 384 -19.62 14.74 2.12
CA LEU A 384 -18.66 15.77 2.56
C LEU A 384 -18.14 15.46 3.97
N SER A 385 -19.00 14.98 4.86
CA SER A 385 -18.62 14.55 6.22
C SER A 385 -17.51 13.48 6.24
N PHE A 386 -17.53 12.52 5.31
CA PHE A 386 -16.51 11.48 5.16
C PHE A 386 -15.25 12.03 4.49
N LEU A 387 -15.41 12.95 3.53
CA LEU A 387 -14.29 13.59 2.82
C LEU A 387 -13.31 14.25 3.80
N LEU A 388 -13.80 14.79 4.92
CA LEU A 388 -12.99 15.42 5.98
C LEU A 388 -12.07 14.44 6.74
N LEU A 389 -12.26 13.12 6.58
CA LEU A 389 -11.35 12.09 7.10
C LEU A 389 -10.14 11.86 6.19
N THR A 390 -10.20 12.34 4.95
CA THR A 390 -9.19 12.03 3.93
C THR A 390 -7.98 12.97 4.03
N ARG A 391 -6.80 12.45 3.71
CA ARG A 391 -5.53 13.19 3.64
C ARG A 391 -4.70 12.62 2.48
N ASP A 392 -4.15 13.48 1.64
CA ASP A 392 -3.28 13.08 0.52
C ASP A 392 -3.92 12.01 -0.38
N CYS A 393 -5.23 12.14 -0.62
CA CYS A 393 -6.02 11.17 -1.40
C CYS A 393 -6.31 11.68 -2.83
N ILE A 394 -6.48 10.73 -3.75
CA ILE A 394 -6.80 10.99 -5.15
C ILE A 394 -8.25 10.61 -5.42
N PHE A 395 -9.02 11.49 -6.06
CA PHE A 395 -10.42 11.26 -6.41
C PHE A 395 -10.61 11.31 -7.92
N GLU A 396 -11.09 10.22 -8.51
CA GLU A 396 -11.29 10.08 -9.94
C GLU A 396 -12.76 9.77 -10.23
N ASN A 397 -13.42 10.63 -10.99
CA ASN A 397 -14.83 10.46 -11.37
C ASN A 397 -15.77 10.25 -10.17
N CYS A 398 -15.46 10.85 -9.02
CA CYS A 398 -16.27 10.74 -7.81
C CYS A 398 -17.33 11.83 -7.73
N VAL A 399 -18.45 11.54 -7.07
CA VAL A 399 -19.51 12.52 -6.76
C VAL A 399 -19.44 12.85 -5.28
N ILE A 400 -19.28 14.13 -4.97
CA ILE A 400 -19.30 14.62 -3.58
C ILE A 400 -20.72 15.10 -3.25
N SER A 401 -21.33 14.56 -2.20
CA SER A 401 -22.67 14.96 -1.75
C SER A 401 -22.60 15.80 -0.48
N ALA A 402 -23.32 16.92 -0.44
CA ALA A 402 -23.50 17.69 0.78
C ALA A 402 -24.38 16.94 1.78
N ASP A 403 -23.88 16.74 3.01
CA ASP A 403 -24.59 16.03 4.07
C ASP A 403 -24.39 16.61 5.48
N ILE A 404 -23.73 17.78 5.57
CA ILE A 404 -23.30 18.40 6.84
C ILE A 404 -24.45 19.16 7.52
N ASP A 405 -25.51 19.55 6.80
CA ASP A 405 -26.62 20.33 7.34
C ASP A 405 -27.78 19.47 7.89
N ARG A 406 -27.53 18.21 8.28
CA ARG A 406 -28.59 17.28 8.70
C ARG A 406 -29.13 17.48 10.13
N GLY A 407 -28.67 18.51 10.84
CA GLY A 407 -29.21 18.93 12.14
C GLY A 407 -28.74 18.14 13.37
N ASP A 408 -28.05 17.01 13.18
CA ASP A 408 -27.49 16.18 14.27
C ASP A 408 -26.02 16.55 14.62
N ASP A 409 -25.30 17.16 13.68
CA ASP A 409 -23.90 17.55 13.85
C ASP A 409 -23.79 19.04 14.22
N ALA A 410 -22.85 19.38 15.10
CA ALA A 410 -22.51 20.77 15.36
C ALA A 410 -22.01 21.44 14.06
N GLU A 411 -22.34 22.72 13.88
CA GLU A 411 -21.83 23.51 12.77
C GLU A 411 -20.30 23.42 12.74
N ILE A 412 -19.74 23.11 11.57
CA ILE A 412 -18.29 22.99 11.40
C ILE A 412 -17.71 24.40 11.34
N THR A 413 -17.08 24.80 12.44
CA THR A 413 -16.59 26.17 12.66
C THR A 413 -15.08 26.24 12.80
N LYS A 414 -14.43 25.11 13.11
CA LYS A 414 -12.97 25.06 13.21
C LYS A 414 -12.35 24.77 11.84
N PRO A 415 -11.40 25.59 11.36
CA PRO A 415 -10.64 25.24 10.17
C PRO A 415 -9.88 23.93 10.41
N ILE A 416 -9.81 23.10 9.37
CA ILE A 416 -8.86 21.99 9.34
C ILE A 416 -7.56 22.62 8.88
N GLU A 417 -6.69 22.96 9.83
CA GLU A 417 -5.34 23.44 9.55
C GLU A 417 -4.43 22.27 9.16
#